data_AF-A0A6J6ZRM5-F1
#
_entry.id   AF-A0A6J6ZRM5-F1
#
_cell.length_a   1.000
_cell.length_b   1.000
_cell.length_c   1.000
_cell.angle_alpha   90.00
_cell.angle_beta   90.00
_cell.angle_gamma   90.00
#
_symmetry.space_group_name_H-M   'P 1'
#
loop_
_entity.id
_entity.type
_entity.pdbx_description
1 polymer ?
#
loop_
_entity_poly.entity_id
_entity_poly.type
_entity_poly.pdbx_seq_one_letter_code
_entity_poly.pdbx_strand_id
1 'polypeptide(L)'
;MLPYVDDVEIDTALAWISGRLDGLAYLHAMTATDDFSGDRVGFHRRSANRYVQLFAAHGLRRVGPNLYAGPAVLATLTALEGPLEDPVDDTDVQ
;
A
#
# COMPACT_ATOMS: atom_id res chain seq x y z
N MET A 1 0.58 -10.08 -2.01
CA MET A 1 -0.10 -10.64 -0.81
C MET A 1 0.61 -10.04 0.40
N LEU A 2 0.33 -8.78 0.74
CA LEU A 2 1.02 -8.08 1.84
C LEU A 2 0.55 -8.43 3.26
N PRO A 3 -0.68 -8.93 3.50
CA PRO A 3 -1.13 -9.24 4.86
C PRO A 3 -0.36 -10.36 5.58
N TYR A 4 0.49 -11.11 4.90
CA TYR A 4 1.25 -12.23 5.47
C TYR A 4 2.77 -11.99 5.49
N VAL A 5 3.18 -10.77 5.18
CA VAL A 5 4.57 -10.34 5.13
C VAL A 5 4.77 -9.38 6.29
N ASP A 6 5.87 -9.51 7.03
CA ASP A 6 6.17 -8.60 8.15
C ASP A 6 6.62 -7.21 7.67
N ASP A 7 6.69 -6.24 8.58
CA ASP A 7 7.02 -4.85 8.23
C ASP A 7 8.43 -4.70 7.65
N VAL A 8 9.40 -5.50 8.09
CA VAL A 8 10.80 -5.43 7.65
C VAL A 8 10.93 -5.95 6.23
N GLU A 9 10.27 -7.06 5.94
CA GLU A 9 10.21 -7.64 4.60
C GLU A 9 9.44 -6.73 3.63
N ILE A 10 8.32 -6.13 4.07
CA ILE A 10 7.58 -5.12 3.27
C ILE A 10 8.48 -3.94 2.95
N ASP A 11 9.16 -3.36 3.94
CA ASP A 11 10.03 -2.20 3.75
C ASP A 11 11.16 -2.49 2.74
N THR A 12 11.81 -3.65 2.90
CA THR A 12 12.87 -4.12 1.99
C THR A 12 12.36 -4.28 0.57
N ALA A 13 11.18 -4.89 0.40
CA ALA A 13 10.58 -5.10 -0.91
C ALA A 13 10.18 -3.77 -1.58
N LEU A 14 9.60 -2.84 -0.81
CA LEU A 14 9.19 -1.53 -1.32
C LEU A 14 10.38 -0.68 -1.77
N ALA A 15 11.48 -0.70 -1.02
CA ALA A 15 12.71 -0.01 -1.43
C ALA A 15 13.22 -0.54 -2.78
N TRP A 16 13.20 -1.86 -2.98
CA TRP A 16 13.64 -2.49 -4.22
C TRP A 16 12.70 -2.20 -5.40
N ILE A 17 11.38 -2.26 -5.16
CA ILE A 17 10.33 -1.97 -6.15
C ILE A 17 10.40 -0.51 -6.59
N SER A 18 10.42 0.42 -5.64
CA SER A 18 10.42 1.86 -5.91
C SER A 18 11.61 2.27 -6.77
N GLY A 19 12.80 1.72 -6.50
CA GLY A 19 14.00 1.98 -7.31
C GLY A 19 13.95 1.46 -8.76
N ARG A 20 12.92 0.71 -9.16
CA ARG A 20 12.74 0.14 -10.51
C ARG A 20 11.40 0.48 -11.14
N LEU A 21 10.50 1.12 -10.40
CA LEU A 21 9.14 1.34 -10.84
C LEU A 21 9.03 2.64 -11.65
N ASP A 22 9.10 2.50 -12.97
CA ASP A 22 8.79 3.57 -13.93
C ASP A 22 7.31 3.54 -14.34
N GLY A 23 6.40 3.32 -13.38
CA GLY A 23 5.00 3.07 -13.69
C GLY A 23 4.09 2.93 -12.46
N LEU A 24 3.07 2.08 -12.62
CA LEU A 24 2.11 1.77 -11.57
C LEU A 24 2.38 0.38 -10.98
N ALA A 25 2.24 0.25 -9.67
CA ALA A 25 2.29 -1.01 -8.95
C ALA A 25 0.90 -1.38 -8.41
N TYR A 26 0.52 -2.64 -8.61
CA TYR A 26 -0.63 -3.22 -7.93
C TYR A 26 -0.15 -3.92 -6.65
N LEU A 27 -0.49 -3.35 -5.48
CA LEU A 27 -0.08 -3.82 -4.17
C LEU A 27 -1.31 -4.24 -3.37
N HIS A 28 -1.63 -5.53 -3.40
CA HIS A 28 -2.78 -6.08 -2.68
C HIS A 28 -2.53 -6.12 -1.16
N ALA A 29 -3.32 -5.33 -0.44
CA ALA A 29 -3.38 -5.26 1.01
C ALA A 29 -4.81 -5.52 1.52
N MET A 30 -4.90 -6.16 2.69
CA MET A 30 -6.11 -6.31 3.50
C MET A 30 -5.81 -5.72 4.87
N THR A 31 -6.80 -5.06 5.44
CA THR A 31 -6.72 -4.34 6.71
C THR A 31 -7.22 -5.19 7.87
N ALA A 32 -6.99 -4.70 9.09
CA ALA A 32 -7.47 -5.34 10.32
C ALA A 32 -8.99 -5.33 10.49
N THR A 33 -9.70 -4.47 9.74
CA THR A 33 -11.16 -4.28 9.78
C THR A 33 -11.88 -4.99 8.64
N ASP A 34 -11.14 -5.49 7.64
CA ASP A 34 -11.71 -6.26 6.53
C ASP A 34 -12.20 -7.63 7.00
N ASP A 35 -13.44 -7.97 6.64
CA ASP A 35 -13.99 -9.32 6.87
C ASP A 35 -13.59 -10.25 5.72
N PHE A 36 -13.02 -11.40 6.08
CA PHE A 36 -12.66 -12.45 5.14
C PHE A 36 -12.70 -13.83 5.79
N SER A 37 -13.00 -14.82 4.95
CA SER A 37 -12.96 -16.25 5.31
C SER A 37 -11.70 -16.90 4.76
N GLY A 38 -11.18 -17.91 5.47
CA GLY A 38 -9.97 -18.63 5.09
C GLY A 38 -8.95 -18.71 6.21
N ASP A 39 -7.70 -18.99 5.83
CA ASP A 39 -6.58 -19.04 6.77
C ASP A 39 -6.30 -17.64 7.35
N ARG A 40 -5.90 -17.60 8.62
CA ARG A 40 -5.51 -16.40 9.35
C ARG A 40 -4.15 -16.57 10.04
N VAL A 41 -3.51 -17.73 9.90
CA VAL A 41 -2.19 -18.00 10.48
C VAL A 41 -1.16 -17.11 9.79
N GLY A 42 -0.45 -16.30 10.58
CA GLY A 42 0.52 -15.34 10.05
C GLY A 42 -0.09 -14.08 9.44
N PHE A 43 -1.40 -13.86 9.61
CA PHE A 43 -2.03 -12.60 9.19
C PHE A 43 -1.58 -11.45 10.10
N HIS A 44 -0.92 -10.46 9.51
CA HIS A 44 -0.53 -9.22 10.17
C HIS A 44 -1.69 -8.21 10.11
N ARG A 45 -2.27 -7.95 11.27
CA ARG A 45 -3.33 -6.93 11.42
C ARG A 45 -2.71 -5.54 11.29
N ARG A 46 -3.04 -4.86 10.20
CA ARG A 46 -2.61 -3.48 9.94
C ARG A 46 -3.80 -2.63 9.54
N SER A 47 -3.82 -1.38 9.98
CA SER A 47 -4.77 -0.40 9.51
C SER A 47 -4.54 -0.04 8.03
N ALA A 48 -5.56 0.56 7.41
CA ALA A 48 -5.39 1.17 6.09
C ALA A 48 -4.32 2.26 6.09
N ASN A 49 -4.28 3.08 7.15
CA ASN A 49 -3.33 4.19 7.27
C ASN A 49 -1.89 3.69 7.37
N ARG A 50 -1.64 2.58 8.09
CA ARG A 50 -0.31 1.96 8.19
C ARG A 50 0.24 1.56 6.81
N TYR A 51 -0.58 0.93 5.96
CA TYR A 51 -0.17 0.58 4.61
C TYR A 51 0.13 1.82 3.76
N VAL A 52 -0.74 2.81 3.80
CA VAL A 52 -0.56 4.06 3.03
C VAL A 52 0.73 4.76 3.45
N GLN A 53 1.01 4.86 4.74
CA GLN A 53 2.25 5.43 5.27
C GLN A 53 3.49 4.64 4.85
N LEU A 54 3.43 3.31 4.94
CA LEU A 54 4.52 2.44 4.48
C LEU A 54 4.83 2.67 3.00
N PHE A 55 3.82 2.70 2.13
CA PHE A 55 4.04 2.91 0.70
C PHE A 55 4.51 4.33 0.38
N ALA A 56 3.93 5.34 1.05
CA ALA A 56 4.31 6.74 0.88
C ALA A 56 5.76 7.01 1.29
N ALA A 57 6.27 6.31 2.32
CA ALA A 57 7.67 6.41 2.73
C ALA A 57 8.66 5.99 1.62
N HIS A 58 8.22 5.15 0.67
CA HIS A 58 8.98 4.74 -0.51
C HIS A 58 8.61 5.51 -1.79
N GLY A 59 7.90 6.63 -1.66
CA GLY A 59 7.52 7.50 -2.80
C GLY A 59 6.35 6.98 -3.63
N LEU A 60 5.67 5.92 -3.20
CA LEU A 60 4.49 5.39 -3.88
C LEU A 60 3.23 6.16 -3.45
N ARG A 61 2.44 6.63 -4.40
CA ARG A 61 1.19 7.37 -4.13
C ARG A 61 -0.02 6.58 -4.59
N ARG A 62 -1.02 6.44 -3.72
CA ARG A 62 -2.27 5.74 -4.01
C ARG A 62 -3.07 6.50 -5.06
N VAL A 63 -3.45 5.82 -6.15
CA VAL A 63 -4.21 6.39 -7.29
C VAL A 63 -5.45 5.54 -7.63
N GLY A 64 -5.69 4.46 -6.89
CA GLY A 64 -6.83 3.57 -7.11
C GLY A 64 -6.92 2.44 -6.09
N PRO A 65 -7.83 1.48 -6.30
CA PRO A 65 -7.95 0.29 -5.45
C PRO A 65 -6.69 -0.57 -5.54
N ASN A 66 -5.89 -0.59 -4.46
CA ASN A 66 -4.60 -1.28 -4.40
C ASN A 66 -3.60 -0.84 -5.50
N LEU A 67 -3.79 0.34 -6.09
CA LEU A 67 -2.98 0.83 -7.21
C LEU A 67 -2.17 2.06 -6.78
N TYR A 68 -0.86 2.00 -7.05
CA TYR A 68 0.10 2.98 -6.59
C TYR A 68 1.00 3.48 -7.72
N ALA A 69 1.11 4.79 -7.88
CA ALA A 69 2.02 5.41 -8.84
C ALA A 69 3.40 5.60 -8.24
N GLY A 70 4.42 5.21 -9.01
CA GLY A 70 5.81 5.57 -8.74
C GLY A 70 6.09 7.06 -9.05
N PRO A 71 7.17 7.63 -8.49
CA PRO A 71 7.51 9.04 -8.68
C PRO A 71 7.65 9.45 -10.16
N ALA A 72 8.13 8.54 -11.01
CA ALA A 72 8.38 8.79 -12.44
C ALA A 72 7.13 9.14 -13.25
N VAL A 73 5.96 8.61 -12.87
CA VAL A 73 4.70 8.79 -13.62
C VAL A 73 3.69 9.68 -12.90
N LEU A 74 3.95 10.05 -11.64
CA LEU A 74 3.01 10.81 -10.82
C LEU A 74 2.61 12.15 -11.46
N ALA A 75 3.58 12.85 -12.06
CA ALA A 75 3.34 14.14 -12.71
C ALA A 75 2.68 14.03 -14.09
N THR A 76 2.60 12.83 -14.67
CA THR A 76 1.99 12.59 -15.98
C THR A 76 0.54 12.13 -15.88
N LEU A 77 0.05 11.85 -14.68
CA LEU A 77 -1.33 11.42 -14.44
C LEU A 77 -2.30 12.53 -14.85
N THR A 78 -3.43 12.12 -15.44
CA THR A 78 -4.52 13.06 -15.70
C THR A 78 -5.15 13.51 -14.38
N ALA A 79 -5.92 14.60 -14.42
CA ALA A 79 -6.63 15.08 -13.23
C ALA A 79 -7.61 14.03 -12.63
N LEU A 80 -8.10 13.09 -13.44
CA LEU A 80 -8.96 11.99 -13.00
C LEU A 80 -8.19 10.88 -12.26
N GLU A 81 -6.92 10.68 -12.61
CA GLU A 81 -6.07 9.58 -12.12
C GLU A 81 -5.15 10.01 -10.97
N GLY A 82 -5.24 11.27 -10.55
CA GLY A 82 -4.40 11.85 -9.51
C GLY A 82 -4.51 11.12 -8.17
N PRO A 83 -3.61 11.45 -7.21
CA PRO A 83 -3.60 10.80 -5.91
C PRO A 83 -4.95 10.88 -5.19
N LEU A 84 -5.34 9.77 -4.58
CA LEU A 84 -6.51 9.70 -3.72
C LEU A 84 -6.18 10.25 -2.33
N GLU A 85 -7.22 10.71 -1.63
CA GLU A 85 -7.12 11.09 -0.22
C GLU A 85 -6.78 9.86 0.64
N ASP A 86 -6.02 10.12 1.69
CA ASP A 86 -5.65 9.08 2.65
C ASP A 86 -6.89 8.61 3.43
N PRO A 87 -6.94 7.33 3.87
CA PRO A 87 -8.02 6.83 4.69
C PRO A 87 -8.20 7.68 5.95
N VAL A 88 -9.45 7.98 6.31
CA VAL A 88 -9.77 8.66 7.57
C VAL A 88 -9.45 7.72 8.72
N ASP A 89 -8.55 8.17 9.59
CA ASP A 89 -7.99 7.53 10.79
C ASP A 89 -8.60 6.15 11.16
N ASP A 90 -7.88 5.10 10.78
CA ASP A 90 -8.15 3.72 11.16
C ASP A 90 -6.93 3.30 11.98
N THR A 91 -7.06 3.17 13.30
CA THR A 91 -5.92 2.90 14.19
C THR A 91 -5.52 1.43 14.07
N ASP A 92 -4.22 1.12 14.17
CA ASP A 92 -3.78 -0.28 14.23
C ASP A 92 -4.45 -1.00 15.40
N VAL A 93 -5.14 -2.11 15.11
CA VAL A 93 -5.80 -2.95 16.11
C VAL A 93 -4.77 -3.93 16.67
N GLN A 94 -4.51 -3.86 17.98
CA GLN A 94 -3.61 -4.78 18.71
C GLN A 94 -4.06 -6.25 18.64
#